data_AF-A0A7Z9GWE3-F1
#
_entry.id   AF-A0A7Z9GWE3-F1
#
_cell.length_a   1.000
_cell.length_b   1.000
_cell.length_c   1.000
_cell.angle_alpha   90.00
_cell.angle_beta   90.00
_cell.angle_gamma   90.00
#
_symmetry.space_group_name_H-M   'P 1'
#
loop_
_entity.id
_entity.type
_entity.pdbx_description
1 polymer ?
#
loop_
_entity_poly.entity_id
_entity_poly.type
_entity_poly.pdbx_seq_one_letter_code
_entity_poly.pdbx_strand_id
1 'polypeptide(L)'
;MPMMPRADSRFRFLHVEALEPRQLLSSTPWGAGSLDTAEYLLGDVGVTLVLMESQGSVSSEDWTTESIEAVKTKVAEGLQWWKDTLAAQSSVHSLNFVFDTSYADNPVPTTVEPIARTSNTYVTWVNEFLTYVQANSSETISTDIRHFNDSQRQALSTHWAFTIFVVNDENDADGQFAAGGSFSRAFAFPGGQFYVAPAGRPAATFAHELGHIFWARDEYSGAGSYDDQRGYYDAQNWNAANNPTAGFEQVDSIMASGTLMTDAYAQHISSPSSLEMIGWRDTDQDGVFDVLDVPHQLQGTGAFDPVTGKYRFVGSASVQSLPNLNSSGQHND
;
A
#
# COMPACT_ATOMS: atom_id res chain seq x y z
N MET A 1 -30.03 43.68 -60.76
CA MET A 1 -29.86 42.82 -59.56
C MET A 1 -28.45 42.24 -59.60
N PRO A 2 -27.55 42.57 -58.67
CA PRO A 2 -26.24 41.94 -58.60
C PRO A 2 -26.33 40.63 -57.80
N MET A 3 -25.69 39.56 -58.30
CA MET A 3 -25.51 38.31 -57.56
C MET A 3 -24.62 38.55 -56.32
N MET A 4 -25.11 38.15 -55.15
CA MET A 4 -24.28 38.03 -53.95
C MET A 4 -23.27 36.88 -54.11
N PRO A 5 -22.03 37.02 -53.60
CA PRO A 5 -21.11 35.90 -53.53
C PRO A 5 -21.60 34.90 -52.47
N ARG A 6 -21.61 33.60 -52.82
CA ARG A 6 -21.82 32.51 -51.86
C ARG A 6 -20.64 32.48 -50.88
N ALA A 7 -20.93 32.63 -49.60
CA ALA A 7 -19.97 32.38 -48.54
C ALA A 7 -19.66 30.88 -48.48
N ASP A 8 -18.43 30.49 -48.78
CA ASP A 8 -17.91 29.16 -48.49
C ASP A 8 -17.87 28.97 -46.97
N SER A 9 -18.85 28.24 -46.41
CA SER A 9 -18.79 27.80 -45.03
C SER A 9 -17.79 26.66 -44.91
N ARG A 10 -16.51 27.01 -44.70
CA ARG A 10 -15.50 26.03 -44.30
C ARG A 10 -15.81 25.60 -42.87
N PHE A 11 -16.45 24.45 -42.70
CA PHE A 11 -16.56 23.79 -41.41
C PHE A 11 -15.14 23.46 -40.92
N ARG A 12 -14.65 24.21 -39.93
CA ARG A 12 -13.46 23.84 -39.17
C ARG A 12 -13.89 22.81 -38.14
N PHE A 13 -13.54 21.55 -38.37
CA PHE A 13 -13.67 20.51 -37.36
C PHE A 13 -12.73 20.82 -36.20
N LEU A 14 -13.29 20.86 -34.99
CA LEU A 14 -12.52 20.88 -33.75
C LEU A 14 -11.69 19.59 -33.74
N HIS A 15 -10.37 19.71 -33.89
CA HIS A 15 -9.46 18.60 -33.63
C HIS A 15 -9.21 18.62 -32.13
N VAL A 16 -9.84 17.68 -31.44
CA VAL A 16 -9.52 17.38 -30.04
C VAL A 16 -8.51 16.24 -30.09
N GLU A 17 -7.29 16.53 -29.67
CA GLU A 17 -6.24 15.53 -29.53
C GLU A 17 -6.42 14.90 -28.15
N ALA A 18 -6.52 13.57 -28.07
CA ALA A 18 -6.51 12.88 -26.80
C ALA A 18 -5.10 13.06 -26.21
N LEU A 19 -5.00 13.66 -25.03
CA LEU A 19 -3.77 13.63 -24.25
C LEU A 19 -3.41 12.17 -24.00
N GLU A 20 -2.12 11.83 -24.10
CA GLU A 20 -1.64 10.47 -23.84
C GLU A 20 -2.15 9.95 -22.49
N PRO A 21 -2.41 8.64 -22.35
CA PRO A 21 -2.82 8.05 -21.08
C PRO A 21 -1.78 8.43 -20.03
N ARG A 22 -2.24 9.16 -19.02
CA ARG A 22 -1.39 9.72 -17.99
C ARG A 22 -0.77 8.59 -17.19
N GLN A 23 0.55 8.56 -17.11
CA GLN A 23 1.20 7.90 -15.98
C GLN A 23 0.96 8.78 -14.75
N LEU A 24 -0.08 8.45 -13.98
CA LEU A 24 -0.53 9.20 -12.81
C LEU A 24 0.49 9.18 -11.64
N LEU A 25 1.52 8.33 -11.73
CA LEU A 25 2.57 8.15 -10.71
C LEU A 25 3.94 8.11 -11.40
N SER A 26 4.54 9.29 -11.65
CA SER A 26 5.87 9.43 -12.28
C SER A 26 6.96 9.91 -11.32
N SER A 27 6.59 10.20 -10.07
CA SER A 27 7.47 10.65 -8.98
C SER A 27 6.78 10.41 -7.64
N THR A 28 7.48 10.63 -6.53
CA THR A 28 6.88 10.73 -5.19
C THR A 28 5.52 11.43 -5.24
N PRO A 29 4.46 10.84 -4.66
CA PRO A 29 3.14 11.45 -4.60
C PRO A 29 3.20 12.89 -4.08
N TRP A 30 2.40 13.75 -4.69
CA TRP A 30 2.47 15.19 -4.44
C TRP A 30 2.05 15.52 -3.01
N GLY A 31 2.97 16.06 -2.21
CA GLY A 31 2.74 16.45 -0.81
C GLY A 31 3.35 15.49 0.21
N ALA A 32 3.72 14.27 -0.23
CA ALA A 32 4.21 13.23 0.66
C ALA A 32 5.54 13.63 1.29
N GLY A 33 5.56 13.64 2.63
CA GLY A 33 6.74 13.87 3.43
C GLY A 33 7.53 12.59 3.68
N SER A 34 8.66 12.72 4.39
CA SER A 34 9.55 11.60 4.70
C SER A 34 8.96 10.56 5.68
N LEU A 35 7.76 10.80 6.19
CA LEU A 35 7.04 9.88 7.08
C LEU A 35 5.85 9.21 6.39
N ASP A 36 5.51 9.64 5.18
CA ASP A 36 4.35 9.17 4.40
C ASP A 36 4.84 8.12 3.40
N THR A 37 4.96 6.88 3.89
CA THR A 37 5.64 5.82 3.15
C THR A 37 4.69 4.78 2.54
N ALA A 38 3.38 4.85 2.85
CA ALA A 38 2.35 4.01 2.23
C ALA A 38 0.92 4.57 2.47
N GLU A 39 0.47 5.53 1.66
CA GLU A 39 -0.87 6.13 1.82
C GLU A 39 -1.96 5.40 1.02
N TYR A 40 -1.63 4.84 -0.14
CA TYR A 40 -2.51 4.01 -0.97
C TYR A 40 -1.70 2.99 -1.79
N LEU A 41 -2.27 1.81 -2.08
CA LEU A 41 -1.56 0.68 -2.69
C LEU A 41 -1.55 0.78 -4.23
N LEU A 42 -0.79 1.72 -4.78
CA LEU A 42 -0.61 1.90 -6.24
C LEU A 42 0.84 2.29 -6.56
N GLY A 43 1.22 2.12 -7.82
CA GLY A 43 2.55 2.43 -8.34
C GLY A 43 3.61 1.41 -7.91
N ASP A 44 4.86 1.81 -8.03
CA ASP A 44 6.00 1.02 -7.53
C ASP A 44 6.14 1.15 -6.00
N VAL A 45 6.26 0.02 -5.31
CA VAL A 45 6.41 -0.10 -3.86
C VAL A 45 7.73 -0.80 -3.54
N GLY A 46 8.60 -0.14 -2.79
CA GLY A 46 9.85 -0.69 -2.28
C GLY A 46 9.60 -1.61 -1.10
N VAL A 47 10.15 -2.82 -1.13
CA VAL A 47 9.95 -3.83 -0.09
C VAL A 47 11.30 -4.25 0.45
N THR A 48 11.61 -3.88 1.69
CA THR A 48 12.82 -4.36 2.36
C THR A 48 12.49 -5.63 3.14
N LEU A 49 13.02 -6.77 2.72
CA LEU A 49 12.83 -8.04 3.40
C LEU A 49 13.99 -8.31 4.36
N VAL A 50 13.68 -8.39 5.65
CA VAL A 50 14.65 -8.59 6.74
C VAL A 50 14.37 -9.93 7.41
N LEU A 51 15.39 -10.79 7.46
CA LEU A 51 15.35 -12.03 8.24
C LEU A 51 16.16 -11.81 9.51
N MET A 52 15.56 -12.05 10.68
CA MET A 52 16.27 -11.95 11.95
C MET A 52 16.96 -13.27 12.28
N GLU A 53 18.23 -13.23 12.68
CA GLU A 53 19.05 -14.40 13.01
C GLU A 53 19.53 -14.30 14.46
N SER A 54 19.06 -15.21 15.31
CA SER A 54 19.51 -15.28 16.70
C SER A 54 20.96 -15.79 16.77
N GLN A 55 21.66 -15.48 17.86
CA GLN A 55 23.08 -15.80 18.00
C GLN A 55 23.42 -16.44 19.35
N GLY A 56 24.44 -17.29 19.36
CA GLY A 56 25.00 -17.86 20.59
C GLY A 56 24.08 -18.87 21.27
N SER A 57 24.14 -18.96 22.61
CA SER A 57 23.45 -20.02 23.37
C SER A 57 21.92 -19.90 23.41
N VAL A 58 21.36 -18.81 22.87
CA VAL A 58 19.92 -18.62 22.75
C VAL A 58 19.38 -19.02 21.38
N SER A 59 20.23 -19.24 20.37
CA SER A 59 19.78 -19.64 19.04
C SER A 59 19.22 -21.07 19.07
N SER A 60 18.02 -21.21 18.53
CA SER A 60 17.42 -22.50 18.20
C SER A 60 16.86 -22.55 16.77
N GLU A 61 16.80 -21.41 16.08
CA GLU A 61 16.23 -21.27 14.74
C GLU A 61 17.24 -20.64 13.78
N ASP A 62 18.06 -21.46 13.14
CA ASP A 62 19.10 -20.97 12.21
C ASP A 62 18.57 -20.96 10.77
N TRP A 63 18.81 -19.86 10.03
CA TRP A 63 18.43 -19.79 8.62
C TRP A 63 19.33 -20.68 7.74
N THR A 64 18.70 -21.42 6.81
CA THR A 64 19.38 -22.14 5.73
C THR A 64 19.13 -21.44 4.41
N THR A 65 19.96 -21.71 3.39
CA THR A 65 19.71 -21.16 2.05
C THR A 65 18.33 -21.57 1.54
N GLU A 66 17.90 -22.80 1.82
CA GLU A 66 16.60 -23.32 1.42
C GLU A 66 15.45 -22.62 2.13
N SER A 67 15.55 -22.38 3.45
CA SER A 67 14.48 -21.69 4.19
C SER A 67 14.39 -20.20 3.84
N ILE A 68 15.52 -19.54 3.54
CA ILE A 68 15.55 -18.16 3.02
C ILE A 68 14.81 -18.06 1.68
N GLU A 69 15.11 -18.94 0.72
CA GLU A 69 14.46 -18.92 -0.60
C GLU A 69 12.97 -19.27 -0.52
N ALA A 70 12.58 -20.16 0.39
CA ALA A 70 11.18 -20.48 0.64
C ALA A 70 10.40 -19.25 1.17
N VAL A 71 11.01 -18.46 2.07
CA VAL A 71 10.40 -17.22 2.56
C VAL A 71 10.27 -16.19 1.45
N LYS A 72 11.33 -15.93 0.68
CA LYS A 72 11.29 -15.00 -0.46
C LYS A 72 10.18 -15.37 -1.45
N THR A 73 10.04 -16.65 -1.75
CA THR A 73 8.99 -17.17 -2.64
C THR A 73 7.60 -16.85 -2.10
N LYS A 74 7.34 -17.11 -0.80
CA LYS A 74 6.03 -16.84 -0.19
C LYS A 74 5.70 -15.36 -0.08
N VAL A 75 6.70 -14.53 0.23
CA VAL A 75 6.55 -13.08 0.22
C VAL A 75 6.20 -12.59 -1.19
N ALA A 76 6.94 -13.04 -2.21
CA ALA A 76 6.69 -12.69 -3.59
C ALA A 76 5.30 -13.14 -4.06
N GLU A 77 4.86 -14.35 -3.71
CA GLU A 77 3.53 -14.89 -4.02
C GLU A 77 2.41 -14.08 -3.33
N GLY A 78 2.56 -13.77 -2.04
CA GLY A 78 1.59 -12.98 -1.29
C GLY A 78 1.44 -11.55 -1.80
N LEU A 79 2.54 -10.93 -2.23
CA LEU A 79 2.51 -9.59 -2.83
C LEU A 79 2.01 -9.63 -4.29
N GLN A 80 2.38 -10.65 -5.06
CA GLN A 80 1.88 -10.85 -6.42
C GLN A 80 0.35 -10.98 -6.46
N TRP A 81 -0.24 -11.58 -5.42
CA TRP A 81 -1.70 -11.63 -5.26
C TRP A 81 -2.35 -10.25 -5.40
N TRP A 82 -1.80 -9.19 -4.79
CA TRP A 82 -2.34 -7.83 -4.90
C TRP A 82 -2.21 -7.26 -6.31
N LYS A 83 -1.15 -7.61 -7.05
CA LYS A 83 -1.01 -7.19 -8.45
C LYS A 83 -2.06 -7.85 -9.33
N ASP A 84 -2.33 -9.14 -9.10
CA ASP A 84 -3.33 -9.90 -9.84
C ASP A 84 -4.75 -9.41 -9.50
N THR A 85 -5.01 -9.12 -8.21
CA THR A 85 -6.24 -8.46 -7.76
C THR A 85 -6.41 -7.10 -8.44
N LEU A 86 -5.37 -6.26 -8.52
CA LEU A 86 -5.46 -4.96 -9.21
C LEU A 86 -5.78 -5.14 -10.70
N ALA A 87 -5.10 -6.07 -11.38
CA ALA A 87 -5.29 -6.32 -12.81
C ALA A 87 -6.71 -6.80 -13.14
N ALA A 88 -7.38 -7.45 -12.19
CA ALA A 88 -8.80 -7.83 -12.30
C ALA A 88 -9.76 -6.65 -12.07
N GLN A 89 -9.35 -5.65 -11.28
CA GLN A 89 -10.16 -4.48 -10.91
C GLN A 89 -10.02 -3.32 -11.90
N SER A 90 -8.81 -3.07 -12.41
CA SER A 90 -8.52 -1.95 -13.30
C SER A 90 -7.47 -2.31 -14.34
N SER A 91 -7.58 -1.67 -15.51
CA SER A 91 -6.58 -1.73 -16.58
C SER A 91 -5.79 -0.42 -16.74
N VAL A 92 -6.11 0.59 -15.94
CA VAL A 92 -5.52 1.93 -16.01
C VAL A 92 -4.36 2.07 -15.02
N HIS A 93 -4.47 1.42 -13.87
CA HIS A 93 -3.48 1.52 -12.79
C HIS A 93 -2.42 0.43 -12.86
N SER A 94 -1.29 0.70 -12.20
CA SER A 94 -0.19 -0.25 -12.05
C SER A 94 0.16 -0.43 -10.59
N LEU A 95 0.57 -1.64 -10.22
CA LEU A 95 1.19 -1.96 -8.93
C LEU A 95 2.40 -2.85 -9.20
N ASN A 96 3.57 -2.43 -8.73
CA ASN A 96 4.78 -3.25 -8.81
C ASN A 96 5.50 -3.25 -7.46
N PHE A 97 6.23 -4.32 -7.20
CA PHE A 97 7.07 -4.44 -6.01
C PHE A 97 8.53 -4.52 -6.43
N VAL A 98 9.36 -3.65 -5.82
CA VAL A 98 10.82 -3.65 -5.98
C VAL A 98 11.43 -4.14 -4.68
N PHE A 99 11.97 -5.35 -4.70
CA PHE A 99 12.49 -6.00 -3.50
C PHE A 99 13.95 -5.64 -3.24
N ASP A 100 14.24 -5.19 -2.02
CA ASP A 100 15.55 -5.25 -1.42
C ASP A 100 15.62 -6.50 -0.54
N THR A 101 16.43 -7.47 -0.95
CA THR A 101 16.63 -8.75 -0.26
C THR A 101 18.00 -8.85 0.41
N SER A 102 18.78 -7.76 0.47
CA SER A 102 20.14 -7.82 1.04
C SER A 102 20.17 -8.31 2.48
N TYR A 103 19.14 -7.95 3.27
CA TYR A 103 18.95 -8.34 4.68
C TYR A 103 18.27 -9.69 4.86
N ALA A 104 17.84 -10.32 3.77
CA ALA A 104 17.41 -11.72 3.74
C ALA A 104 18.56 -12.63 3.27
N ASP A 105 19.33 -12.18 2.28
CA ASP A 105 20.55 -12.86 1.83
C ASP A 105 21.63 -12.89 2.91
N ASN A 106 21.64 -11.88 3.78
CA ASN A 106 22.51 -11.79 4.94
C ASN A 106 21.63 -11.49 6.17
N PRO A 107 21.05 -12.53 6.79
CA PRO A 107 20.18 -12.36 7.95
C PRO A 107 20.82 -11.49 9.05
N VAL A 108 20.00 -10.63 9.64
CA VAL A 108 20.45 -9.59 10.57
C VAL A 108 20.55 -10.18 11.98
N PRO A 109 21.71 -10.07 12.64
CA PRO A 109 21.91 -10.68 13.95
C PRO A 109 21.05 -10.01 15.03
N THR A 110 20.49 -10.82 15.92
CA THR A 110 19.75 -10.39 17.11
C THR A 110 20.18 -11.15 18.36
N THR A 111 20.03 -10.51 19.52
CA THR A 111 20.41 -11.10 20.82
C THR A 111 19.38 -12.06 21.40
N VAL A 112 18.25 -12.26 20.73
CA VAL A 112 17.15 -13.14 21.18
C VAL A 112 16.71 -14.05 20.05
N GLU A 113 16.18 -15.23 20.39
CA GLU A 113 15.39 -16.05 19.46
C GLU A 113 13.97 -15.49 19.38
N PRO A 114 13.57 -14.78 18.30
CA PRO A 114 12.34 -13.99 18.32
C PRO A 114 11.08 -14.82 18.55
N ILE A 115 10.95 -16.00 17.92
CA ILE A 115 9.76 -16.85 18.03
C ILE A 115 9.59 -17.41 19.45
N ALA A 116 10.70 -17.70 20.14
CA ALA A 116 10.70 -18.18 21.52
C ALA A 116 10.36 -17.09 22.56
N ARG A 117 10.07 -15.86 22.12
CA ARG A 117 9.71 -14.71 22.98
C ARG A 117 8.30 -14.25 22.70
N THR A 118 7.76 -13.46 23.63
CA THR A 118 6.48 -12.79 23.37
C THR A 118 6.67 -11.80 22.22
N SER A 119 5.65 -11.66 21.38
CA SER A 119 5.68 -10.77 20.22
C SER A 119 6.10 -9.33 20.54
N ASN A 120 5.80 -8.81 21.74
CA ASN A 120 6.23 -7.48 22.21
C ASN A 120 7.76 -7.28 22.21
N THR A 121 8.52 -8.37 22.18
CA THR A 121 9.99 -8.33 22.08
C THR A 121 10.46 -7.81 20.71
N TYR A 122 9.55 -7.59 19.74
CA TYR A 122 9.85 -6.86 18.50
C TYR A 122 10.54 -5.53 18.74
N VAL A 123 10.23 -4.86 19.85
CA VAL A 123 10.90 -3.61 20.23
C VAL A 123 12.41 -3.78 20.34
N THR A 124 12.91 -4.95 20.75
CA THR A 124 14.34 -5.23 20.83
C THR A 124 14.94 -5.45 19.45
N TRP A 125 14.49 -6.46 18.71
CA TRP A 125 15.17 -6.89 17.50
C TRP A 125 14.90 -5.98 16.29
N VAL A 126 13.79 -5.22 16.26
CA VAL A 126 13.60 -4.13 15.29
C VAL A 126 14.59 -2.98 15.57
N ASN A 127 14.83 -2.63 16.83
CA ASN A 127 15.84 -1.62 17.17
C ASN A 127 17.27 -2.10 16.87
N GLU A 128 17.56 -3.39 17.03
CA GLU A 128 18.84 -3.97 16.63
C GLU A 128 19.03 -3.86 15.11
N PHE A 129 18.00 -4.16 14.31
CA PHE A 129 18.03 -3.90 12.87
C PHE A 129 18.25 -2.41 12.55
N LEU A 130 17.47 -1.50 13.15
CA LEU A 130 17.62 -0.06 12.93
C LEU A 130 19.03 0.43 13.32
N THR A 131 19.64 -0.15 14.35
CA THR A 131 21.02 0.14 14.74
C THR A 131 22.01 -0.41 13.72
N TYR A 132 21.79 -1.64 13.24
CA TYR A 132 22.60 -2.30 12.21
C TYR A 132 22.65 -1.48 10.91
N VAL A 133 21.51 -0.94 10.47
CA VAL A 133 21.42 -0.08 9.27
C VAL A 133 21.68 1.40 9.54
N GLN A 134 22.06 1.76 10.77
CA GLN A 134 22.36 3.14 11.21
C GLN A 134 21.18 4.12 11.04
N ALA A 135 19.95 3.62 11.15
CA ALA A 135 18.71 4.40 11.11
C ALA A 135 18.08 4.63 12.49
N ASN A 136 18.65 4.07 13.57
CA ASN A 136 18.18 4.28 14.94
C ASN A 136 18.63 5.67 15.45
N SER A 137 17.82 6.69 15.18
CA SER A 137 18.17 8.11 15.32
C SER A 137 17.22 8.92 16.19
N SER A 138 16.07 8.35 16.56
CA SER A 138 15.01 9.00 17.31
C SER A 138 14.68 8.25 18.61
N GLU A 139 13.69 8.73 19.37
CA GLU A 139 13.21 8.04 20.57
C GLU A 139 12.18 6.93 20.26
N THR A 140 11.72 6.80 19.01
CA THR A 140 10.62 5.90 18.65
C THR A 140 10.89 5.08 17.39
N ILE A 141 10.69 3.76 17.49
CA ILE A 141 10.80 2.83 16.35
C ILE A 141 9.97 3.29 15.15
N SER A 142 8.76 3.81 15.38
CA SER A 142 7.85 4.27 14.31
C SER A 142 8.48 5.35 13.43
N THR A 143 9.14 6.34 14.03
CA THR A 143 9.82 7.42 13.29
C THR A 143 11.04 6.88 12.56
N ASP A 144 11.89 6.10 13.23
CA ASP A 144 13.13 5.60 12.65
C ASP A 144 12.89 4.62 11.49
N ILE A 145 11.91 3.72 11.61
CA ILE A 145 11.59 2.80 10.51
C ILE A 145 10.97 3.53 9.32
N ARG A 146 10.19 4.60 9.54
CA ARG A 146 9.65 5.42 8.44
C ARG A 146 10.76 6.18 7.72
N HIS A 147 11.71 6.75 8.45
CA HIS A 147 12.89 7.38 7.84
C HIS A 147 13.74 6.38 7.07
N PHE A 148 13.95 5.18 7.61
CA PHE A 148 14.60 4.10 6.88
C PHE A 148 13.84 3.75 5.60
N ASN A 149 12.53 3.51 5.68
CA ASN A 149 11.70 3.18 4.53
C ASN A 149 11.69 4.31 3.49
N ASP A 150 11.65 5.58 3.90
CA ASP A 150 11.77 6.71 2.98
C ASP A 150 13.14 6.75 2.27
N SER A 151 14.22 6.41 2.97
CA SER A 151 15.54 6.27 2.33
C SER A 151 15.56 5.14 1.31
N GLN A 152 14.92 4.01 1.60
CA GLN A 152 14.78 2.87 0.68
C GLN A 152 13.90 3.23 -0.52
N ARG A 153 12.80 3.97 -0.29
CA ARG A 153 11.91 4.51 -1.33
C ARG A 153 12.70 5.35 -2.34
N GLN A 154 13.56 6.24 -1.86
CA GLN A 154 14.44 7.05 -2.70
C GLN A 154 15.49 6.20 -3.42
N ALA A 155 16.14 5.27 -2.72
CA ALA A 155 17.19 4.42 -3.27
C ALA A 155 16.68 3.49 -4.39
N LEU A 156 15.48 2.95 -4.23
CA LEU A 156 14.81 2.06 -5.18
C LEU A 156 14.01 2.80 -6.24
N SER A 157 13.91 4.13 -6.15
CA SER A 157 13.08 4.97 -7.04
C SER A 157 11.61 4.55 -7.08
N THR A 158 11.03 4.29 -5.92
CA THR A 158 9.62 3.85 -5.76
C THR A 158 8.73 4.96 -5.20
N HIS A 159 7.41 4.79 -5.30
CA HIS A 159 6.42 5.74 -4.78
C HIS A 159 6.21 5.57 -3.28
N TRP A 160 6.25 4.31 -2.83
CA TRP A 160 6.04 3.90 -1.45
C TRP A 160 7.15 2.96 -1.02
N ALA A 161 7.31 2.75 0.28
CA ALA A 161 8.19 1.71 0.80
C ALA A 161 7.79 1.25 2.20
N PHE A 162 8.06 -0.01 2.50
CA PHE A 162 7.89 -0.57 3.83
C PHE A 162 8.88 -1.72 4.08
N THR A 163 8.96 -2.16 5.34
CA THR A 163 9.82 -3.27 5.75
C THR A 163 8.99 -4.50 6.13
N ILE A 164 9.49 -5.69 5.79
CA ILE A 164 8.96 -6.97 6.27
C ILE A 164 10.02 -7.59 7.18
N PHE A 165 9.65 -7.90 8.42
CA PHE A 165 10.47 -8.73 9.29
C PHE A 165 9.93 -10.16 9.27
N VAL A 166 10.78 -11.13 8.98
CA VAL A 166 10.45 -12.54 9.14
C VAL A 166 11.30 -13.15 10.23
N VAL A 167 10.63 -13.86 11.13
CA VAL A 167 11.27 -14.60 12.22
C VAL A 167 11.25 -16.08 11.88
N ASN A 168 12.35 -16.77 12.13
CA ASN A 168 12.40 -18.21 11.92
C ASN A 168 11.56 -18.93 12.98
N ASP A 169 10.83 -19.97 12.56
CA ASP A 169 9.94 -20.81 13.37
C ASP A 169 10.03 -22.28 12.94
N GLU A 170 11.13 -22.69 12.30
CA GLU A 170 11.32 -24.03 11.73
C GLU A 170 11.28 -25.15 12.78
N ASN A 171 11.80 -24.89 13.98
CA ASN A 171 11.82 -25.80 15.12
C ASN A 171 10.77 -25.45 16.19
N ASP A 172 9.89 -24.49 15.91
CA ASP A 172 8.80 -24.10 16.80
C ASP A 172 7.56 -24.98 16.57
N ALA A 173 7.04 -25.56 17.65
CA ALA A 173 6.06 -26.65 17.55
C ALA A 173 4.67 -26.18 17.11
N ASP A 174 4.30 -24.92 17.35
CA ASP A 174 2.97 -24.38 17.06
C ASP A 174 2.96 -23.16 16.11
N GLY A 175 4.15 -22.74 15.66
CA GLY A 175 4.39 -21.61 14.77
C GLY A 175 3.88 -20.31 15.37
N GLN A 176 4.10 -20.11 16.68
CA GLN A 176 3.60 -18.97 17.44
C GLN A 176 4.66 -18.33 18.30
N PHE A 177 4.54 -17.01 18.49
CA PHE A 177 5.27 -16.33 19.54
C PHE A 177 4.86 -16.87 20.91
N ALA A 178 5.77 -16.80 21.88
CA ALA A 178 5.49 -17.24 23.24
C ALA A 178 4.26 -16.51 23.84
N ALA A 179 3.47 -17.26 24.62
CA ALA A 179 2.23 -16.77 25.21
C ALA A 179 2.43 -15.54 26.12
N GLY A 180 1.40 -14.68 26.18
CA GLY A 180 1.41 -13.46 26.99
C GLY A 180 1.85 -12.20 26.24
N GLY A 181 2.17 -12.32 24.95
CA GLY A 181 2.36 -11.17 24.06
C GLY A 181 1.05 -10.60 23.51
N SER A 182 1.14 -9.44 22.85
CA SER A 182 0.02 -8.78 22.18
C SER A 182 -0.49 -9.56 20.97
N PHE A 183 0.39 -10.26 20.26
CA PHE A 183 0.08 -11.03 19.06
C PHE A 183 0.61 -12.46 19.20
N SER A 184 -0.14 -13.44 18.72
CA SER A 184 0.31 -14.85 18.72
C SER A 184 1.11 -15.22 17.47
N ARG A 185 0.89 -14.54 16.34
CA ARG A 185 1.52 -14.82 15.04
C ARG A 185 1.90 -13.54 14.31
N ALA A 186 1.58 -13.41 13.02
CA ALA A 186 1.86 -12.22 12.25
C ALA A 186 1.08 -11.00 12.78
N PHE A 187 1.66 -9.81 12.58
CA PHE A 187 1.07 -8.54 12.94
C PHE A 187 1.72 -7.40 12.15
N ALA A 188 0.97 -6.32 11.94
CA ALA A 188 1.42 -5.15 11.20
C ALA A 188 1.33 -3.86 12.01
N PHE A 189 2.29 -2.96 11.75
CA PHE A 189 2.19 -1.54 12.05
C PHE A 189 1.89 -0.80 10.75
N PRO A 190 0.72 -0.15 10.65
CA PRO A 190 0.20 0.36 9.38
C PRO A 190 0.91 1.64 8.92
N GLY A 191 0.57 2.08 7.72
CA GLY A 191 1.03 3.31 7.10
C GLY A 191 2.48 3.22 6.65
N GLY A 192 2.91 2.08 6.11
CA GLY A 192 4.25 1.99 5.54
C GLY A 192 5.38 1.86 6.57
N GLN A 193 5.07 1.41 7.80
CA GLN A 193 6.09 1.02 8.77
C GLN A 193 6.61 -0.38 8.43
N PHE A 194 6.06 -1.40 9.09
CA PHE A 194 6.48 -2.77 8.88
C PHE A 194 5.42 -3.75 9.35
N TYR A 195 5.53 -4.98 8.86
CA TYR A 195 4.85 -6.12 9.47
C TYR A 195 5.85 -7.21 9.81
N VAL A 196 5.41 -8.10 10.69
CA VAL A 196 6.16 -9.24 11.20
C VAL A 196 5.41 -10.50 10.86
N ALA A 197 6.09 -11.52 10.34
CA ALA A 197 5.50 -12.83 10.13
C ALA A 197 6.47 -13.95 10.50
N PRO A 198 6.03 -15.02 11.20
CA PRO A 198 6.80 -16.25 11.30
C PRO A 198 7.05 -16.88 9.91
N ALA A 199 8.20 -17.51 9.74
CA ALA A 199 8.66 -18.04 8.46
C ALA A 199 7.70 -19.07 7.88
N GLY A 200 7.10 -19.93 8.70
CA GLY A 200 6.20 -21.02 8.33
C GLY A 200 4.82 -20.58 7.82
N ARG A 201 4.49 -19.29 7.92
CA ARG A 201 3.20 -18.77 7.45
C ARG A 201 3.03 -18.91 5.92
N PRO A 202 1.78 -19.12 5.43
CA PRO A 202 1.49 -19.21 4.01
C PRO A 202 1.52 -17.84 3.33
N ALA A 203 1.66 -17.82 1.99
CA ALA A 203 1.65 -16.60 1.17
C ALA A 203 0.41 -15.70 1.43
N ALA A 204 -0.76 -16.29 1.69
CA ALA A 204 -1.98 -15.56 2.06
C ALA A 204 -1.82 -14.70 3.32
N THR A 205 -0.96 -15.07 4.27
CA THR A 205 -0.65 -14.21 5.43
C THR A 205 0.12 -12.96 4.98
N PHE A 206 1.10 -13.08 4.09
CA PHE A 206 1.83 -11.92 3.57
C PHE A 206 0.93 -10.99 2.73
N ALA A 207 -0.03 -11.56 1.99
CA ALA A 207 -1.07 -10.78 1.30
C ALA A 207 -1.94 -10.00 2.30
N HIS A 208 -2.41 -10.66 3.36
CA HIS A 208 -3.19 -10.05 4.44
C HIS A 208 -2.44 -8.90 5.14
N GLU A 209 -1.20 -9.14 5.59
CA GLU A 209 -0.41 -8.12 6.29
C GLU A 209 -0.07 -6.92 5.39
N LEU A 210 0.09 -7.11 4.07
CA LEU A 210 0.27 -6.00 3.13
C LEU A 210 -0.95 -5.07 3.11
N GLY A 211 -2.17 -5.61 3.25
CA GLY A 211 -3.37 -4.78 3.38
C GLY A 211 -3.26 -3.80 4.54
N HIS A 212 -2.78 -4.26 5.70
CA HIS A 212 -2.56 -3.39 6.87
C HIS A 212 -1.50 -2.31 6.65
N ILE A 213 -0.43 -2.60 5.89
CA ILE A 213 0.59 -1.59 5.55
C ILE A 213 -0.06 -0.38 4.88
N PHE A 214 -1.08 -0.63 4.06
CA PHE A 214 -1.89 0.39 3.39
C PHE A 214 -3.24 0.61 4.09
N TRP A 215 -3.20 0.57 5.43
CA TRP A 215 -4.28 1.00 6.33
C TRP A 215 -5.51 0.11 6.46
N ALA A 216 -5.67 -0.94 5.66
CA ALA A 216 -6.81 -1.84 5.79
C ALA A 216 -6.96 -2.36 7.22
N ARG A 217 -8.20 -2.53 7.68
CA ARG A 217 -8.54 -3.10 8.99
C ARG A 217 -8.87 -4.57 8.86
N ASP A 218 -8.62 -5.31 9.92
CA ASP A 218 -9.14 -6.66 10.07
C ASP A 218 -10.67 -6.64 10.07
N GLU A 219 -11.26 -7.70 9.51
CA GLU A 219 -12.70 -7.85 9.41
C GLU A 219 -13.23 -8.99 10.30
N TYR A 220 -12.38 -9.69 11.04
CA TYR A 220 -12.77 -10.79 11.93
C TYR A 220 -12.93 -10.35 13.40
N SER A 221 -13.68 -11.16 14.15
CA SER A 221 -14.00 -10.88 15.56
C SER A 221 -12.75 -10.83 16.44
N GLY A 222 -12.64 -9.80 17.28
CA GLY A 222 -11.54 -9.61 18.22
C GLY A 222 -10.36 -8.76 17.69
N ALA A 223 -10.44 -8.31 16.44
CA ALA A 223 -9.48 -7.40 15.83
C ALA A 223 -10.13 -6.07 15.44
N GLY A 224 -10.44 -5.86 14.15
CA GLY A 224 -11.14 -4.67 13.69
C GLY A 224 -12.64 -4.70 13.99
N SER A 225 -13.27 -3.52 13.89
CA SER A 225 -14.66 -3.28 14.22
C SER A 225 -15.37 -2.51 13.11
N TYR A 226 -16.70 -2.65 13.04
CA TYR A 226 -17.55 -1.93 12.10
C TYR A 226 -17.37 -0.42 12.19
N ASP A 227 -17.16 0.12 13.39
CA ASP A 227 -17.01 1.56 13.62
C ASP A 227 -15.60 2.09 13.28
N ASP A 228 -14.65 1.20 12.98
CA ASP A 228 -13.30 1.61 12.58
C ASP A 228 -13.32 2.23 11.17
N GLN A 229 -12.58 3.34 11.02
CA GLN A 229 -12.36 4.02 9.75
C GLN A 229 -10.87 4.21 9.53
N ARG A 230 -10.38 4.04 8.29
CA ARG A 230 -8.96 4.18 7.93
C ARG A 230 -8.74 4.42 6.43
N GLY A 231 -7.49 4.75 6.08
CA GLY A 231 -7.04 4.88 4.69
C GLY A 231 -7.29 6.27 4.14
N TYR A 232 -6.81 6.54 2.92
CA TYR A 232 -6.80 7.89 2.33
C TYR A 232 -8.16 8.61 2.37
N TYR A 233 -9.26 7.86 2.33
CA TYR A 233 -10.63 8.38 2.32
C TYR A 233 -11.36 8.35 3.66
N ASP A 234 -10.70 7.92 4.74
CA ASP A 234 -11.35 7.56 6.01
C ASP A 234 -12.48 6.53 5.82
N ALA A 235 -12.20 5.48 5.05
CA ALA A 235 -13.19 4.49 4.66
C ALA A 235 -13.63 3.63 5.85
N GLN A 236 -14.95 3.39 5.97
CA GLN A 236 -15.54 2.56 7.02
C GLN A 236 -15.24 1.08 6.79
N ASN A 237 -14.93 0.35 7.86
CA ASN A 237 -14.78 -1.10 7.88
C ASN A 237 -16.13 -1.84 7.85
N TRP A 238 -16.97 -1.57 6.84
CA TRP A 238 -18.34 -2.11 6.86
C TRP A 238 -18.39 -3.63 6.75
N ASN A 239 -17.37 -4.30 6.20
CA ASN A 239 -17.34 -5.77 6.15
C ASN A 239 -16.91 -6.44 7.48
N ALA A 240 -16.73 -5.69 8.57
CA ALA A 240 -16.37 -6.25 9.87
C ALA A 240 -17.42 -7.23 10.44
N ALA A 241 -16.95 -8.25 11.15
CA ALA A 241 -17.77 -9.32 11.74
C ALA A 241 -18.83 -8.81 12.75
N ASN A 242 -18.64 -7.63 13.31
CA ASN A 242 -19.58 -7.00 14.25
C ASN A 242 -20.45 -5.92 13.60
N ASN A 243 -20.57 -5.88 12.28
CA ASN A 243 -21.48 -4.96 11.59
C ASN A 243 -22.93 -5.11 12.14
N PRO A 244 -23.53 -4.02 12.66
CA PRO A 244 -24.83 -4.09 13.34
C PRO A 244 -26.03 -4.16 12.37
N THR A 245 -25.79 -4.12 11.06
CA THR A 245 -26.84 -4.11 10.03
C THR A 245 -27.61 -5.42 10.06
N ALA A 246 -28.93 -5.34 10.27
CA ALA A 246 -29.78 -6.52 10.38
C ALA A 246 -29.74 -7.35 9.09
N GLY A 247 -29.35 -8.63 9.19
CA GLY A 247 -29.23 -9.53 8.05
C GLY A 247 -27.94 -9.37 7.25
N PHE A 248 -26.96 -8.62 7.76
CA PHE A 248 -25.64 -8.54 7.16
C PHE A 248 -24.91 -9.89 7.20
N GLU A 249 -24.28 -10.23 6.09
CA GLU A 249 -23.36 -11.35 5.95
C GLU A 249 -22.04 -10.81 5.41
N GLN A 250 -20.93 -11.21 6.01
CA GLN A 250 -19.62 -10.83 5.51
C GLN A 250 -19.40 -11.42 4.12
N VAL A 251 -18.79 -10.64 3.24
CA VAL A 251 -18.30 -11.11 1.96
C VAL A 251 -16.86 -11.61 2.10
N ASP A 252 -16.43 -12.45 1.15
CA ASP A 252 -15.06 -12.90 1.03
C ASP A 252 -14.10 -11.71 1.01
N SER A 253 -13.07 -11.78 1.85
CA SER A 253 -12.10 -10.70 2.00
C SER A 253 -10.75 -11.23 2.47
N ILE A 254 -9.67 -10.71 1.90
CA ILE A 254 -8.33 -11.04 2.38
C ILE A 254 -8.13 -10.58 3.83
N MET A 255 -8.88 -9.58 4.28
CA MET A 255 -8.86 -9.06 5.65
C MET A 255 -9.78 -9.81 6.62
N ALA A 256 -10.52 -10.82 6.15
CA ALA A 256 -11.34 -11.68 7.00
C ALA A 256 -10.51 -12.83 7.61
N SER A 257 -11.18 -13.87 8.10
CA SER A 257 -10.53 -15.07 8.62
C SER A 257 -11.25 -16.34 8.16
N GLY A 258 -10.61 -17.50 8.33
CA GLY A 258 -11.22 -18.79 8.01
C GLY A 258 -11.49 -18.97 6.51
N THR A 259 -12.70 -19.45 6.17
CA THR A 259 -13.09 -19.72 4.78
C THR A 259 -13.19 -18.45 3.95
N LEU A 260 -13.72 -17.35 4.49
CA LEU A 260 -13.84 -16.07 3.78
C LEU A 260 -12.48 -15.56 3.25
N MET A 261 -11.43 -15.68 4.07
CA MET A 261 -10.06 -15.31 3.67
C MET A 261 -9.48 -16.31 2.67
N THR A 262 -9.74 -17.60 2.87
CA THR A 262 -9.22 -18.67 1.98
C THR A 262 -9.82 -18.55 0.58
N ASP A 263 -11.13 -18.31 0.50
CA ASP A 263 -11.88 -18.14 -0.74
C ASP A 263 -11.50 -16.83 -1.43
N ALA A 264 -11.32 -15.74 -0.66
CA ALA A 264 -10.79 -14.48 -1.16
C ALA A 264 -9.41 -14.62 -1.80
N TYR A 265 -8.49 -15.30 -1.10
CA TYR A 265 -7.15 -15.55 -1.60
C TYR A 265 -7.18 -16.36 -2.91
N ALA A 266 -7.97 -17.44 -2.96
CA ALA A 266 -8.11 -18.25 -4.16
C ALA A 266 -8.71 -17.48 -5.35
N GLN A 267 -9.61 -16.55 -5.08
CA GLN A 267 -10.34 -15.80 -6.10
C GLN A 267 -9.69 -14.45 -6.49
N HIS A 268 -8.63 -14.03 -5.80
CA HIS A 268 -8.01 -12.70 -5.99
C HIS A 268 -9.01 -11.55 -5.79
N ILE A 269 -9.75 -11.61 -4.69
CA ILE A 269 -10.76 -10.60 -4.32
C ILE A 269 -10.58 -10.13 -2.87
N SER A 270 -11.12 -8.95 -2.57
CA SER A 270 -11.30 -8.48 -1.20
C SER A 270 -12.62 -7.73 -1.05
N SER A 271 -13.05 -7.46 0.18
CA SER A 271 -14.25 -6.66 0.44
C SER A 271 -14.11 -5.25 -0.16
N PRO A 272 -15.20 -4.61 -0.64
CA PRO A 272 -15.11 -3.23 -1.09
C PRO A 272 -14.60 -2.26 0.00
N SER A 273 -14.94 -2.45 1.29
CA SER A 273 -14.38 -1.61 2.37
C SER A 273 -12.86 -1.69 2.46
N SER A 274 -12.29 -2.90 2.37
CA SER A 274 -10.84 -3.07 2.45
C SER A 274 -10.13 -2.50 1.21
N LEU A 275 -10.73 -2.64 0.02
CA LEU A 275 -10.22 -2.04 -1.22
C LEU A 275 -10.25 -0.50 -1.14
N GLU A 276 -11.33 0.09 -0.62
CA GLU A 276 -11.40 1.53 -0.41
C GLU A 276 -10.34 2.02 0.59
N MET A 277 -10.09 1.29 1.68
CA MET A 277 -9.06 1.66 2.68
C MET A 277 -7.66 1.71 2.07
N ILE A 278 -7.32 0.81 1.14
CA ILE A 278 -6.03 0.83 0.45
C ILE A 278 -5.98 1.83 -0.71
N GLY A 279 -7.02 2.65 -0.90
CA GLY A 279 -7.09 3.69 -1.93
C GLY A 279 -7.67 3.25 -3.28
N TRP A 280 -8.35 2.10 -3.34
CA TRP A 280 -9.00 1.61 -4.57
C TRP A 280 -10.50 1.88 -4.52
N ARG A 281 -10.86 3.17 -4.61
CA ARG A 281 -12.23 3.62 -4.79
C ARG A 281 -12.34 4.28 -6.16
N ASP A 282 -13.36 3.93 -6.92
CA ASP A 282 -13.72 4.57 -8.20
C ASP A 282 -15.20 4.94 -8.10
N THR A 283 -15.47 6.19 -7.69
CA THR A 283 -16.83 6.64 -7.37
C THR A 283 -17.69 6.84 -8.62
N ASP A 284 -17.11 7.25 -9.74
CA ASP A 284 -17.84 7.56 -10.97
C ASP A 284 -17.74 6.48 -12.06
N GLN A 285 -16.99 5.41 -11.80
CA GLN A 285 -16.85 4.20 -12.61
C GLN A 285 -16.21 4.46 -13.97
N ASP A 286 -15.30 5.44 -14.03
CA ASP A 286 -14.55 5.75 -15.25
C ASP A 286 -13.27 4.89 -15.41
N GLY A 287 -12.94 4.09 -14.38
CA GLY A 287 -11.79 3.20 -14.33
C GLY A 287 -10.55 3.80 -13.66
N VAL A 288 -10.59 5.07 -13.26
CA VAL A 288 -9.55 5.77 -12.51
C VAL A 288 -9.96 5.84 -11.03
N PHE A 289 -9.03 5.54 -10.12
CA PHE A 289 -9.33 5.58 -8.70
C PHE A 289 -9.32 7.02 -8.21
N ASP A 290 -10.22 7.38 -7.29
CA ASP A 290 -10.47 8.74 -6.79
C ASP A 290 -9.19 9.41 -6.27
N VAL A 291 -8.22 8.65 -5.74
CA VAL A 291 -6.92 9.19 -5.27
C VAL A 291 -6.08 9.78 -6.41
N LEU A 292 -6.33 9.36 -7.65
CA LEU A 292 -5.68 9.83 -8.87
C LEU A 292 -6.64 10.53 -9.84
N ASP A 293 -7.95 10.51 -9.56
CA ASP A 293 -8.98 11.18 -10.35
C ASP A 293 -9.40 12.52 -9.73
N VAL A 294 -8.47 13.48 -9.77
CA VAL A 294 -8.75 14.85 -9.29
C VAL A 294 -9.05 15.78 -10.46
N PRO A 295 -10.24 16.43 -10.51
CA PRO A 295 -10.62 17.30 -11.61
C PRO A 295 -9.65 18.47 -11.81
N HIS A 296 -9.24 18.69 -13.05
CA HIS A 296 -8.50 19.90 -13.41
C HIS A 296 -9.42 21.11 -13.35
N GLN A 297 -8.89 22.21 -12.81
CA GLN A 297 -9.53 23.51 -13.00
C GLN A 297 -8.95 24.15 -14.26
N LEU A 298 -9.80 24.41 -15.25
CA LEU A 298 -9.44 25.16 -16.44
C LEU A 298 -10.16 26.51 -16.42
N GLN A 299 -9.40 27.60 -16.49
CA GLN A 299 -9.94 28.95 -16.57
C GLN A 299 -9.36 29.65 -17.79
N GLY A 300 -10.15 30.43 -18.51
CA GLY A 300 -9.64 31.17 -19.65
C GLY A 300 -10.58 32.24 -20.15
N THR A 301 -10.01 33.18 -20.89
CA THR A 301 -10.73 34.28 -21.53
C THR A 301 -10.26 34.38 -22.98
N GLY A 302 -11.20 34.68 -23.87
CA GLY A 302 -10.90 34.85 -25.28
C GLY A 302 -11.49 36.15 -25.83
N ALA A 303 -10.75 36.77 -26.74
CA ALA A 303 -11.16 37.99 -27.42
C ALA A 303 -10.89 37.86 -28.92
N PHE A 304 -11.89 38.25 -29.71
CA PHE A 304 -11.76 38.37 -31.16
C PHE A 304 -11.27 39.78 -31.53
N ASP A 305 -10.21 39.87 -32.31
CA ASP A 305 -9.76 41.11 -32.93
C ASP A 305 -10.27 41.16 -34.38
N PRO A 306 -11.28 42.01 -34.68
CA PRO A 306 -11.85 42.11 -36.02
C PRO A 306 -10.92 42.82 -37.03
N VAL A 307 -9.92 43.57 -36.56
CA VAL A 307 -8.96 44.28 -37.43
C VAL A 307 -7.90 43.32 -37.96
N THR A 308 -7.40 42.44 -37.10
CA THR A 308 -6.43 41.41 -37.52
C THR A 308 -7.07 40.09 -37.92
N GLY A 309 -8.38 39.93 -37.68
CA GLY A 309 -9.14 38.70 -37.94
C GLY A 309 -8.72 37.53 -37.05
N LYS A 310 -8.04 37.79 -35.92
CA LYS A 310 -7.49 36.76 -35.03
C LYS A 310 -8.31 36.66 -33.75
N TYR A 311 -8.62 35.43 -33.35
CA TYR A 311 -9.13 35.13 -32.02
C TYR A 311 -7.95 34.79 -31.11
N ARG A 312 -7.80 35.50 -29.99
CA ARG A 312 -6.80 35.20 -28.97
C ARG A 312 -7.51 34.62 -27.76
N PHE A 313 -7.06 33.44 -27.34
CA PHE A 313 -7.46 32.82 -26.08
C PHE A 313 -6.27 32.80 -25.14
N VAL A 314 -6.48 33.14 -23.88
CA VAL A 314 -5.50 33.00 -22.80
C VAL A 314 -6.18 32.28 -21.66
N GLY A 315 -5.57 31.22 -21.18
CA GLY A 315 -6.08 30.46 -20.04
C GLY A 315 -4.98 29.91 -19.17
N SER A 316 -5.39 29.35 -18.04
CA SER A 316 -4.60 28.63 -17.06
C SER A 316 -5.30 27.31 -16.74
N ALA A 317 -4.50 26.27 -16.50
CA ALA A 317 -4.97 25.03 -15.93
C ALA A 317 -4.25 24.80 -14.60
N SER A 318 -4.94 24.25 -13.61
CA SER A 318 -4.34 23.74 -12.37
C SER A 318 -4.86 22.35 -12.06
N VAL A 319 -3.98 21.54 -11.46
CA VAL A 319 -4.33 20.27 -10.83
C VAL A 319 -4.64 20.58 -9.36
N GLN A 320 -5.60 19.90 -8.76
CA GLN A 320 -5.83 19.93 -7.31
C GLN A 320 -5.32 18.61 -6.70
N SER A 321 -5.09 18.56 -5.39
CA SER A 321 -5.00 17.29 -4.67
C SER A 321 -6.37 16.92 -4.12
N LEU A 322 -6.60 15.61 -3.96
CA LEU A 322 -7.63 15.12 -3.05
C LEU A 322 -7.01 15.17 -1.65
N PRO A 323 -7.62 15.84 -0.66
CA PRO A 323 -7.06 15.85 0.69
C PRO A 323 -6.99 14.44 1.28
N ASN A 324 -5.88 14.09 1.92
CA ASN A 324 -5.78 12.86 2.69
C ASN A 324 -6.65 12.96 3.96
N LEU A 325 -7.73 12.18 4.01
CA LEU A 325 -8.72 12.20 5.09
C LEU A 325 -8.47 11.13 6.16
N ASN A 326 -7.41 10.34 6.04
CA ASN A 326 -7.14 9.22 6.93
C ASN A 326 -7.30 9.60 8.41
N SER A 327 -8.00 8.81 9.21
CA SER A 327 -8.15 9.03 10.66
C SER A 327 -6.85 8.83 11.45
N SER A 328 -5.79 8.36 10.79
CA SER A 328 -4.49 8.02 11.35
C SER A 328 -3.36 8.49 10.42
N GLY A 329 -2.16 8.70 10.97
CA GLY A 329 -1.00 9.14 10.19
C GLY A 329 -0.78 10.65 10.26
N GLN A 330 -0.04 11.21 9.30
CA GLN A 330 0.25 12.66 9.25
C GLN A 330 -0.76 13.44 8.40
N HIS A 331 -1.56 12.74 7.59
CA HIS A 331 -2.58 13.31 6.70
C HIS A 331 -1.98 14.29 5.69
N ASN A 332 -0.75 14.01 5.24
CA ASN A 332 -0.14 14.71 4.14
C ASN A 332 -0.66 14.13 2.82
N ASP A 333 -0.81 15.01 1.83
CA ASP A 333 -1.28 14.66 0.49
C ASP A 333 -0.21 13.94 -0.34
#